data_AF-A0A8J7EZC2-F1
#
_entry.id   AF-A0A8J7EZC2-F1
#
_cell.length_a   1.000
_cell.length_b   1.000
_cell.length_c   1.000
_cell.angle_alpha   90.00
_cell.angle_beta   90.00
_cell.angle_gamma   90.00
#
_symmetry.space_group_name_H-M   'P 1'
#
loop_
_entity.id
_entity.type
_entity.pdbx_description
1 polymer ?
#
loop_
_entity_poly.entity_id
_entity_poly.type
_entity_poly.pdbx_seq_one_letter_code
_entity_poly.pdbx_strand_id
1 'polypeptide(L)'
;MFGLQRSYKIAQHFVGCAEPQLIARQATDGLVDEFDCALARIWLVEPDRKMLRLVASSGMYTRVDGSFARVPMGAFKVGKIAQNRIAFLSNNLAEETWVKDREWAIANCIFGFAGYPLVAAEQVIGVLAVFSRQPLAPEFLEVLQGLCMTVTVALETALRYQHEKQMWLTSAAASSLALPLSEQLDQLLNQARFVLVGTERSLSTAVTCLLLRTTERLNELKCTYCRLTYGLGEVSLEALIPATAVSSDAVLADVPPYIVAAINTLQVAIACLGGTLQTYIGTNQNAIRVLLQLPYLSPLSELRLRVQCESPVLQVAFTQLAHLAGLTVCSAIDAAVPLLTDTLVGQPPPQVLWVAIGNQPAPKGIAARIDLSITSAQLREAVDVVAQGGSWNLEPVANRQPHLSEREQEILALLAQGLRDRDIANQLYISERTVKFHVNNVLTKLNARTRFQALYRATLNGWLGTISP
;
A
#
# COMPACT_ATOMS: atom_id res chain seq x y z
N MET A 1 -22.81 17.44 19.62
CA MET A 1 -21.38 17.22 19.91
C MET A 1 -21.05 15.75 20.18
N PHE A 2 -21.76 15.06 21.10
CA PHE A 2 -21.49 13.66 21.46
C PHE A 2 -21.64 12.63 20.31
N GLY A 3 -22.60 12.82 19.40
CA GLY A 3 -22.78 11.92 18.24
C GLY A 3 -21.59 11.91 17.28
N LEU A 4 -20.92 13.05 17.07
CA LEU A 4 -19.75 13.15 16.20
C LEU A 4 -18.54 12.40 16.78
N GLN A 5 -18.29 12.52 18.08
CA GLN A 5 -17.22 11.78 18.75
C GLN A 5 -17.40 10.26 18.65
N ARG A 6 -18.64 9.77 18.84
CA ARG A 6 -18.97 8.36 18.65
C ARG A 6 -18.78 7.90 17.21
N SER A 7 -19.22 8.70 16.24
CA SER A 7 -19.00 8.41 14.81
C SER A 7 -17.50 8.32 14.44
N TYR A 8 -16.68 9.19 15.03
CA TYR A 8 -15.24 9.19 14.82
C TYR A 8 -14.58 7.94 15.43
N LYS A 9 -15.02 7.52 16.62
CA LYS A 9 -14.55 6.29 17.26
C LYS A 9 -14.86 5.04 16.41
N ILE A 10 -16.05 4.97 15.81
CA ILE A 10 -16.39 3.89 14.88
C ILE A 10 -15.45 3.92 13.67
N ALA A 11 -15.21 5.10 13.09
CA ALA A 11 -14.34 5.25 11.93
C ALA A 11 -12.91 4.75 12.18
N GLN A 12 -12.35 5.00 13.37
CA GLN A 12 -11.00 4.56 13.73
C GLN A 12 -10.79 3.05 13.65
N HIS A 13 -11.84 2.23 13.84
CA HIS A 13 -11.71 0.77 13.82
C HIS A 13 -11.40 0.20 12.44
N PHE A 14 -11.72 0.93 11.36
CA PHE A 14 -11.52 0.47 9.99
C PHE A 14 -10.58 1.35 9.15
N VAL A 15 -9.90 2.33 9.78
CA VAL A 15 -8.87 3.13 9.09
C VAL A 15 -7.74 2.21 8.62
N GLY A 16 -7.40 2.29 7.34
CA GLY A 16 -6.35 1.47 6.73
C GLY A 16 -6.76 0.01 6.45
N CYS A 17 -8.01 -0.36 6.71
CA CYS A 17 -8.51 -1.68 6.32
C CYS A 17 -8.67 -1.76 4.78
N ALA A 18 -8.20 -2.85 4.18
CA ALA A 18 -8.29 -3.10 2.74
C ALA A 18 -9.38 -4.13 2.38
N GLU A 19 -10.16 -4.61 3.35
CA GLU A 19 -11.18 -5.63 3.16
C GLU A 19 -12.59 -5.03 3.27
N PRO A 20 -13.37 -4.95 2.16
CA PRO A 20 -14.69 -4.31 2.17
C PRO A 20 -15.68 -4.93 3.16
N GLN A 21 -15.61 -6.26 3.35
CA GLN A 21 -16.48 -6.99 4.26
C GLN A 21 -16.18 -6.65 5.72
N LEU A 22 -14.89 -6.50 6.06
CA LEU A 22 -14.46 -6.14 7.41
C LEU A 22 -14.82 -4.68 7.73
N ILE A 23 -14.59 -3.76 6.79
CA ILE A 23 -15.02 -2.35 6.92
C ILE A 23 -16.53 -2.27 7.17
N ALA A 24 -17.31 -2.97 6.33
CA ALA A 24 -18.77 -2.95 6.45
C ALA A 24 -19.22 -3.52 7.80
N ARG A 25 -18.60 -4.61 8.28
CA ARG A 25 -18.91 -5.23 9.56
C ARG A 25 -18.53 -4.34 10.75
N GLN A 26 -17.33 -3.77 10.76
CA GLN A 26 -16.88 -2.87 11.83
C GLN A 26 -17.74 -1.60 11.91
N ALA A 27 -18.20 -1.08 10.77
CA ALA A 27 -19.13 0.03 10.73
C ALA A 27 -20.51 -0.34 11.30
N THR A 28 -21.07 -1.50 10.95
CA THR A 28 -22.36 -1.95 11.49
C THR A 28 -22.30 -2.33 12.96
N ASP A 29 -21.21 -2.98 13.41
CA ASP A 29 -20.98 -3.31 14.82
C ASP A 29 -20.87 -2.02 15.65
N GLY A 30 -20.07 -1.05 15.20
CA GLY A 30 -19.93 0.23 15.91
C GLY A 30 -21.24 1.03 15.99
N LEU A 31 -22.10 0.95 14.97
CA LEU A 31 -23.43 1.60 15.01
C LEU A 31 -24.36 0.95 16.05
N VAL A 32 -24.28 -0.37 16.22
CA VAL A 32 -25.03 -1.07 17.27
C VAL A 32 -24.48 -0.70 18.65
N ASP A 33 -23.17 -0.75 18.82
CA ASP A 33 -22.52 -0.58 20.12
C ASP A 33 -22.55 0.88 20.63
N GLU A 34 -22.31 1.87 19.76
CA GLU A 34 -22.17 3.27 20.17
C GLU A 34 -23.50 4.06 20.12
N PHE A 35 -24.47 3.61 19.32
CA PHE A 35 -25.76 4.28 19.14
C PHE A 35 -26.97 3.44 19.58
N ASP A 36 -26.74 2.27 20.20
CA ASP A 36 -27.79 1.35 20.68
C ASP A 36 -28.81 1.00 19.58
N CYS A 37 -28.32 0.85 18.35
CA CYS A 37 -29.15 0.44 17.23
C CYS A 37 -29.54 -1.03 17.38
N ALA A 38 -30.83 -1.35 17.21
CA ALA A 38 -31.31 -2.73 17.29
C ALA A 38 -30.78 -3.60 16.14
N LEU A 39 -30.54 -2.98 14.97
CA LEU A 39 -30.01 -3.65 13.79
C LEU A 39 -29.32 -2.62 12.89
N ALA A 40 -28.11 -2.91 12.41
CA ALA A 40 -27.40 -2.12 11.42
C ALA A 40 -26.98 -3.01 10.25
N ARG A 41 -27.11 -2.50 9.02
CA ARG A 41 -26.85 -3.27 7.79
C ARG A 41 -26.24 -2.42 6.70
N ILE A 42 -25.37 -3.03 5.90
CA ILE A 42 -24.80 -2.42 4.69
C ILE A 42 -25.04 -3.34 3.50
N TRP A 43 -25.60 -2.77 2.44
CA TRP A 43 -25.70 -3.39 1.13
C TRP A 43 -24.77 -2.70 0.15
N LEU A 44 -24.09 -3.47 -0.71
CA LEU A 44 -23.29 -2.95 -1.81
C LEU A 44 -23.99 -3.20 -3.14
N VAL A 45 -23.83 -2.28 -4.08
CA VAL A 45 -24.35 -2.43 -5.44
C VAL A 45 -23.55 -3.50 -6.17
N GLU A 46 -24.24 -4.44 -6.82
CA GLU A 46 -23.61 -5.47 -7.63
C GLU A 46 -23.07 -4.92 -8.97
N PRO A 47 -22.15 -5.61 -9.65
CA PRO A 47 -21.54 -5.12 -10.89
C PRO A 47 -22.54 -4.78 -11.99
N ASP A 48 -23.67 -5.48 -12.05
CA ASP A 48 -24.74 -5.24 -13.03
C ASP A 48 -25.60 -3.99 -12.71
N ARG A 49 -25.41 -3.40 -11.53
CA ARG A 49 -26.15 -2.25 -10.98
C ARG A 49 -27.67 -2.43 -10.93
N LYS A 50 -28.16 -3.66 -10.99
CA LYS A 50 -29.60 -3.95 -10.88
C LYS A 50 -29.99 -4.36 -9.47
N MET A 51 -29.04 -4.89 -8.71
CA MET A 51 -29.26 -5.44 -7.39
C MET A 51 -28.27 -4.87 -6.37
N LEU A 52 -28.73 -4.82 -5.13
CA LEU A 52 -27.94 -4.54 -3.93
C LEU A 52 -27.77 -5.86 -3.17
N ARG A 53 -26.55 -6.20 -2.78
CA ARG A 53 -26.23 -7.38 -1.99
C ARG A 53 -25.88 -6.98 -0.56
N LEU A 54 -26.50 -7.62 0.41
CA LEU A 54 -26.19 -7.48 1.83
C LEU A 54 -24.78 -8.03 2.09
N VAL A 55 -23.90 -7.20 2.65
CA VAL A 55 -22.51 -7.60 2.94
C VAL A 55 -22.18 -7.58 4.43
N ALA A 56 -22.95 -6.84 5.23
CA ALA A 56 -22.81 -6.81 6.67
C ALA A 56 -24.16 -6.61 7.36
N SER A 57 -24.33 -7.28 8.50
CA SER A 57 -25.50 -7.16 9.37
C SER A 57 -25.05 -7.36 10.82
N SER A 58 -25.44 -6.46 11.71
CA SER A 58 -25.06 -6.46 13.13
C SER A 58 -26.26 -6.12 14.01
N GLY A 59 -26.23 -6.57 15.27
CA GLY A 59 -27.34 -6.42 16.22
C GLY A 59 -28.21 -7.67 16.27
N MET A 60 -29.53 -7.50 16.23
CA MET A 60 -30.51 -8.60 16.37
C MET A 60 -30.31 -9.75 15.38
N TYR A 61 -29.84 -9.45 14.17
CA TYR A 61 -29.53 -10.45 13.15
C TYR A 61 -28.15 -10.20 12.58
N THR A 62 -27.31 -11.22 12.62
CA THR A 62 -25.94 -11.17 12.08
C THR A 62 -25.80 -11.85 10.71
N ARG A 63 -26.82 -12.61 10.32
CA ARG A 63 -26.86 -13.35 9.06
C ARG A 63 -27.07 -12.42 7.85
N VAL A 64 -26.40 -12.74 6.74
CA VAL A 64 -26.43 -11.97 5.48
C VAL A 64 -27.15 -12.69 4.33
N ASP A 65 -27.65 -13.90 4.57
CA ASP A 65 -28.26 -14.83 3.59
C ASP A 65 -29.80 -14.88 3.67
N GLY A 66 -30.43 -13.94 4.39
CA GLY A 66 -31.88 -13.89 4.58
C GLY A 66 -32.69 -13.33 3.39
N SER A 67 -33.98 -13.11 3.61
CA SER A 67 -34.94 -12.60 2.59
C SER A 67 -34.60 -11.22 2.00
N PHE A 68 -33.71 -10.46 2.67
CA PHE A 68 -33.18 -9.17 2.20
C PHE A 68 -31.69 -9.23 1.85
N ALA A 69 -31.14 -10.44 1.63
CA ALA A 69 -29.76 -10.63 1.18
C ALA A 69 -29.50 -9.98 -0.18
N ARG A 70 -30.52 -9.97 -1.05
CA ARG A 70 -30.48 -9.25 -2.34
C ARG A 70 -31.72 -8.40 -2.51
N VAL A 71 -31.54 -7.13 -2.85
CA VAL A 71 -32.60 -6.13 -2.99
C VAL A 71 -32.50 -5.48 -4.37
N PRO A 72 -33.56 -5.49 -5.21
CA PRO A 72 -33.53 -4.78 -6.48
C PRO A 72 -33.40 -3.27 -6.32
N MET A 73 -32.71 -2.62 -7.27
CA MET A 73 -32.66 -1.16 -7.37
C MET A 73 -34.08 -0.60 -7.52
N GLY A 74 -34.40 0.44 -6.75
CA GLY A 74 -35.74 1.04 -6.70
C GLY A 74 -36.79 0.26 -5.90
N ALA A 75 -36.48 -0.95 -5.44
CA ALA A 75 -37.39 -1.76 -4.64
C ALA A 75 -37.16 -1.57 -3.13
N PHE A 76 -38.24 -1.59 -2.37
CA PHE A 76 -38.23 -1.35 -0.92
C PHE A 76 -37.55 -0.02 -0.55
N LYS A 77 -37.39 0.25 0.74
CA LYS A 77 -36.72 1.47 1.23
C LYS A 77 -35.26 1.55 0.79
N VAL A 78 -34.51 0.47 0.97
CA VAL A 78 -33.07 0.42 0.64
C VAL A 78 -32.83 0.62 -0.86
N GLY A 79 -33.59 -0.04 -1.74
CA GLY A 79 -33.45 0.14 -3.18
C GLY A 79 -33.89 1.52 -3.66
N LYS A 80 -34.91 2.14 -3.06
CA LYS A 80 -35.30 3.53 -3.35
C LYS A 80 -34.26 4.54 -2.90
N ILE A 81 -33.65 4.35 -1.73
CA ILE A 81 -32.52 5.18 -1.25
C ILE A 81 -31.35 5.09 -2.23
N ALA A 82 -31.02 3.88 -2.68
CA ALA A 82 -29.97 3.68 -3.68
C ALA A 82 -30.31 4.35 -5.02
N GLN A 83 -31.53 4.18 -5.53
CA GLN A 83 -31.93 4.73 -6.83
C GLN A 83 -31.96 6.27 -6.82
N ASN A 84 -32.57 6.84 -5.78
CA ASN A 84 -32.84 8.29 -5.74
C ASN A 84 -31.71 9.09 -5.09
N ARG A 85 -30.78 8.42 -4.39
CA ARG A 85 -29.66 9.05 -3.66
C ARG A 85 -30.13 10.02 -2.57
N ILE A 86 -31.28 9.71 -1.98
CA ILE A 86 -31.88 10.53 -0.92
C ILE A 86 -31.83 9.71 0.36
N ALA A 87 -31.20 10.27 1.39
CA ALA A 87 -31.23 9.72 2.73
C ALA A 87 -32.66 9.79 3.29
N PHE A 88 -33.03 8.81 4.10
CA PHE A 88 -34.41 8.65 4.57
C PHE A 88 -34.43 8.28 6.06
N LEU A 89 -35.28 8.95 6.83
CA LEU A 89 -35.54 8.66 8.24
C LEU A 89 -37.05 8.56 8.48
N SER A 90 -37.48 7.54 9.22
CA SER A 90 -38.86 7.41 9.71
C SER A 90 -38.88 6.84 11.12
N ASN A 91 -39.80 7.34 11.95
CA ASN A 91 -40.05 6.84 13.30
C ASN A 91 -41.41 6.12 13.43
N ASN A 92 -42.13 5.95 12.32
CA ASN A 92 -43.49 5.42 12.29
C ASN A 92 -43.58 4.17 11.39
N LEU A 93 -42.53 3.35 11.37
CA LEU A 93 -42.43 2.16 10.51
C LEU A 93 -43.62 1.20 10.61
N ALA A 94 -44.17 1.05 11.82
CA ALA A 94 -45.29 0.15 12.08
C ALA A 94 -46.62 0.70 11.55
N GLU A 95 -46.70 1.96 11.12
CA GLU A 95 -47.92 2.60 10.60
C GLU A 95 -47.83 2.86 9.08
N GLU A 96 -46.62 2.81 8.53
CA GLU A 96 -46.36 3.07 7.12
C GLU A 96 -46.77 1.91 6.22
N THR A 97 -47.76 2.16 5.35
CA THR A 97 -48.38 1.17 4.45
C THR A 97 -47.41 0.57 3.42
N TRP A 98 -46.25 1.18 3.21
CA TRP A 98 -45.23 0.75 2.25
C TRP A 98 -44.12 -0.11 2.88
N VAL A 99 -44.17 -0.37 4.19
CA VAL A 99 -43.24 -1.26 4.89
C VAL A 99 -43.62 -2.72 4.63
N LYS A 100 -42.72 -3.46 3.97
CA LYS A 100 -42.96 -4.85 3.54
C LYS A 100 -43.26 -5.80 4.70
N ASP A 101 -42.47 -5.73 5.78
CA ASP A 101 -42.60 -6.59 6.97
C ASP A 101 -43.04 -5.78 8.19
N ARG A 102 -44.32 -5.40 8.20
CA ARG A 102 -44.93 -4.63 9.30
C ARG A 102 -44.98 -5.45 10.59
N GLU A 103 -45.36 -6.72 10.50
CA GLU A 103 -45.45 -7.64 11.65
C GLU A 103 -44.09 -7.82 12.33
N TRP A 104 -43.00 -7.87 11.55
CA TRP A 104 -41.64 -7.92 12.08
C TRP A 104 -41.30 -6.68 12.91
N ALA A 105 -41.66 -5.49 12.43
CA ALA A 105 -41.38 -4.24 13.15
C ALA A 105 -42.14 -4.18 14.47
N ILE A 106 -43.39 -4.62 14.49
CA ILE A 106 -44.22 -4.70 15.70
C ILE A 106 -43.65 -5.73 16.68
N ALA A 107 -43.37 -6.95 16.23
CA ALA A 107 -42.89 -8.04 17.07
C ALA A 107 -41.53 -7.76 17.72
N ASN A 108 -40.70 -6.93 17.09
CA ASN A 108 -39.34 -6.60 17.56
C ASN A 108 -39.24 -5.19 18.17
N CYS A 109 -40.38 -4.50 18.33
CA CYS A 109 -40.49 -3.14 18.85
C CYS A 109 -39.62 -2.13 18.09
N ILE A 110 -39.60 -2.19 16.76
CA ILE A 110 -38.80 -1.31 15.90
C ILE A 110 -39.62 -0.07 15.52
N PHE A 111 -39.16 1.09 15.98
CA PHE A 111 -39.79 2.39 15.73
C PHE A 111 -39.02 3.20 14.69
N GLY A 112 -37.71 3.34 14.91
CA GLY A 112 -36.84 4.17 14.07
C GLY A 112 -36.21 3.39 12.92
N PHE A 113 -36.14 4.00 11.75
CA PHE A 113 -35.31 3.60 10.61
C PHE A 113 -34.59 4.82 10.08
N ALA A 114 -33.29 4.68 9.83
CA ALA A 114 -32.54 5.65 9.05
C ALA A 114 -31.70 4.92 8.01
N GLY A 115 -31.72 5.39 6.77
CA GLY A 115 -30.92 4.85 5.68
C GLY A 115 -30.22 5.96 4.92
N TYR A 116 -28.96 5.72 4.56
CA TYR A 116 -28.12 6.69 3.89
C TYR A 116 -27.44 6.05 2.66
N PRO A 117 -27.47 6.71 1.49
CA PRO A 117 -26.80 6.21 0.29
C PRO A 117 -25.28 6.41 0.41
N LEU A 118 -24.51 5.36 0.12
CA LEU A 118 -23.06 5.44 0.02
C LEU A 118 -22.71 5.84 -1.42
N VAL A 119 -22.26 7.08 -1.62
CA VAL A 119 -22.06 7.67 -2.96
C VAL A 119 -20.62 8.12 -3.15
N ALA A 120 -19.95 7.56 -4.14
CA ALA A 120 -18.60 7.92 -4.56
C ALA A 120 -18.60 8.36 -6.03
N ALA A 121 -17.94 9.48 -6.35
CA ALA A 121 -17.85 10.01 -7.72
C ALA A 121 -19.21 10.03 -8.48
N GLU A 122 -20.26 10.53 -7.81
CA GLU A 122 -21.65 10.55 -8.31
C GLU A 122 -22.29 9.19 -8.61
N GLN A 123 -21.71 8.10 -8.11
CA GLN A 123 -22.24 6.75 -8.25
C GLN A 123 -22.53 6.14 -6.89
N VAL A 124 -23.67 5.46 -6.79
CA VAL A 124 -24.05 4.77 -5.56
C VAL A 124 -23.30 3.44 -5.53
N ILE A 125 -22.46 3.27 -4.52
CA ILE A 125 -21.73 2.03 -4.27
C ILE A 125 -22.47 1.13 -3.29
N GLY A 126 -23.42 1.68 -2.52
CA GLY A 126 -24.18 0.92 -1.55
C GLY A 126 -25.19 1.75 -0.76
N VAL A 127 -25.79 1.12 0.25
CA VAL A 127 -26.69 1.77 1.21
C VAL A 127 -26.36 1.23 2.60
N LEU A 128 -26.26 2.13 3.57
CA LEU A 128 -26.22 1.80 4.98
C LEU A 128 -27.59 2.07 5.57
N ALA A 129 -28.11 1.15 6.39
CA ALA A 129 -29.34 1.38 7.13
C ALA A 129 -29.27 0.86 8.56
N VAL A 130 -29.94 1.59 9.45
CA VAL A 130 -30.10 1.25 10.86
C VAL A 130 -31.56 1.20 11.26
N PHE A 131 -31.86 0.39 12.26
CA PHE A 131 -33.16 0.23 12.87
C PHE A 131 -33.00 0.40 14.38
N SER A 132 -33.93 1.13 14.99
CA SER A 132 -33.90 1.42 16.42
C SER A 132 -35.21 1.08 17.10
N ARG A 133 -35.14 0.65 18.36
CA ARG A 133 -36.30 0.48 19.24
C ARG A 133 -36.79 1.81 19.83
N GLN A 134 -36.05 2.89 19.61
CA GLN A 134 -36.42 4.24 20.01
C GLN A 134 -36.57 5.13 18.78
N PRO A 135 -37.35 6.22 18.87
CA PRO A 135 -37.39 7.24 17.83
C PRO A 135 -35.99 7.83 17.60
N LEU A 136 -35.58 7.90 16.33
CA LEU A 136 -34.35 8.55 15.91
C LEU A 136 -34.58 10.05 15.76
N ALA A 137 -33.74 10.86 16.41
CA ALA A 137 -33.78 12.30 16.28
C ALA A 137 -33.35 12.72 14.86
N PRO A 138 -33.88 13.81 14.28
CA PRO A 138 -33.52 14.27 12.94
C PRO A 138 -32.00 14.50 12.76
N GLU A 139 -31.34 15.00 13.80
CA GLU A 139 -29.90 15.28 13.82
C GLU A 139 -29.05 14.00 13.71
N PHE A 140 -29.63 12.83 14.03
CA PHE A 140 -28.98 11.55 13.85
C PHE A 140 -28.62 11.31 12.37
N LEU A 141 -29.44 11.81 11.43
CA LEU A 141 -29.18 11.65 10.00
C LEU A 141 -27.93 12.44 9.55
N GLU A 142 -27.64 13.57 10.18
CA GLU A 142 -26.41 14.35 9.96
C GLU A 142 -25.17 13.64 10.53
N VAL A 143 -25.29 13.04 11.72
CA VAL A 143 -24.22 12.22 12.31
C VAL A 143 -23.95 10.99 11.44
N LEU A 144 -25.02 10.36 10.95
CA LEU A 144 -24.94 9.20 10.07
C LEU A 144 -24.28 9.55 8.74
N GLN A 145 -24.55 10.74 8.18
CA GLN A 145 -23.89 11.25 6.98
C GLN A 145 -22.37 11.30 7.14
N GLY A 146 -21.86 11.85 8.24
CA GLY A 146 -20.41 11.94 8.50
C GLY A 146 -19.73 10.57 8.56
N LEU A 147 -20.36 9.60 9.24
CA LEU A 147 -19.88 8.22 9.26
C LEU A 147 -19.95 7.57 7.87
N CYS A 148 -21.08 7.74 7.17
CA CYS A 148 -21.29 7.16 5.85
C CYS A 148 -20.31 7.68 4.82
N MET A 149 -19.91 8.96 4.90
CA MET A 149 -18.88 9.52 4.03
C MET A 149 -17.53 8.83 4.26
N THR A 150 -17.15 8.61 5.52
CA THR A 150 -15.92 7.90 5.88
C THR A 150 -15.96 6.43 5.45
N VAL A 151 -17.08 5.75 5.68
CA VAL A 151 -17.32 4.37 5.24
C VAL A 151 -17.26 4.26 3.71
N THR A 152 -17.83 5.23 3.00
CA THR A 152 -17.83 5.27 1.53
C THR A 152 -16.41 5.34 0.99
N VAL A 153 -15.58 6.25 1.51
CA VAL A 153 -14.17 6.39 1.08
C VAL A 153 -13.37 5.11 1.36
N ALA A 154 -13.55 4.53 2.55
CA ALA A 154 -12.86 3.30 2.93
C ALA A 154 -13.29 2.11 2.03
N LEU A 155 -14.59 1.95 1.80
CA LEU A 155 -15.12 0.90 0.93
C LEU A 155 -14.70 1.08 -0.52
N GLU A 156 -14.73 2.31 -1.05
CA GLU A 156 -14.28 2.58 -2.42
C GLU A 156 -12.81 2.20 -2.61
N THR A 157 -11.96 2.60 -1.66
CA THR A 157 -10.52 2.29 -1.69
C THR A 157 -10.30 0.78 -1.64
N ALA A 158 -10.98 0.08 -0.73
CA ALA A 158 -10.88 -1.36 -0.58
C ALA A 158 -11.42 -2.13 -1.80
N LEU A 159 -12.55 -1.69 -2.38
CA LEU A 159 -13.15 -2.30 -3.57
C LEU A 159 -12.25 -2.10 -4.80
N ARG A 160 -11.64 -0.92 -4.95
CA ARG A 160 -10.68 -0.63 -6.04
C ARG A 160 -9.43 -1.50 -5.90
N TYR A 161 -8.88 -1.60 -4.69
CA TYR A 161 -7.74 -2.47 -4.40
C TYR A 161 -8.05 -3.95 -4.69
N GLN A 162 -9.23 -4.44 -4.31
CA GLN A 162 -9.65 -5.80 -4.65
C GLN A 162 -9.84 -5.99 -6.16
N HIS A 163 -10.42 -5.02 -6.86
CA HIS A 163 -10.60 -5.09 -8.31
C HIS A 163 -9.26 -5.10 -9.05
N GLU A 164 -8.30 -4.25 -8.65
CA GLU A 164 -6.94 -4.24 -9.20
C GLU A 164 -6.20 -5.55 -8.91
N LYS A 165 -6.30 -6.08 -7.68
CA LYS A 165 -5.75 -7.37 -7.29
C LYS A 165 -6.39 -8.52 -8.09
N GLN A 166 -7.70 -8.48 -8.30
CA GLN A 166 -8.42 -9.51 -9.05
C GLN A 166 -8.13 -9.41 -10.55
N MET A 167 -8.01 -8.21 -11.12
CA MET A 167 -7.55 -8.00 -12.50
C MET A 167 -6.13 -8.52 -12.69
N TRP A 168 -5.24 -8.26 -11.72
CA TRP A 168 -3.89 -8.82 -11.71
C TRP A 168 -3.90 -10.35 -11.61
N LEU A 169 -4.73 -10.93 -10.73
CA LEU A 169 -4.88 -12.39 -10.58
C LEU A 169 -5.55 -13.04 -11.79
N THR A 170 -6.49 -12.37 -12.47
CA THR A 170 -7.20 -12.90 -13.65
C THR A 170 -6.32 -12.79 -14.89
N SER A 171 -5.53 -11.72 -15.01
CA SER A 171 -4.42 -11.62 -15.96
C SER A 171 -3.34 -12.68 -15.70
N ALA A 172 -3.07 -13.03 -14.44
CA ALA A 172 -2.15 -14.10 -14.08
C ALA A 172 -2.74 -15.52 -14.24
N ALA A 173 -4.06 -15.71 -14.09
CA ALA A 173 -4.76 -17.01 -14.18
C ALA A 173 -5.15 -17.40 -15.62
N ALA A 174 -5.31 -16.43 -16.52
CA ALA A 174 -5.43 -16.68 -17.97
C ALA A 174 -4.17 -17.34 -18.57
N SER A 175 -3.04 -17.31 -17.86
CA SER A 175 -1.79 -17.98 -18.24
C SER A 175 -1.79 -19.51 -18.09
N SER A 176 -2.95 -20.15 -17.83
CA SER A 176 -3.07 -21.62 -17.80
C SER A 176 -3.25 -22.27 -19.18
N LEU A 177 -3.27 -21.46 -20.26
CA LEU A 177 -3.04 -21.86 -21.65
C LEU A 177 -2.07 -20.85 -22.32
N ALA A 178 -0.98 -20.50 -21.65
CA ALA A 178 -0.09 -19.42 -22.09
C ALA A 178 0.52 -19.73 -23.47
N LEU A 179 0.08 -18.97 -24.48
CA LEU A 179 0.81 -18.79 -25.73
C LEU A 179 2.25 -18.36 -25.40
N PRO A 180 3.26 -18.72 -26.20
CA PRO A 180 4.62 -18.20 -26.04
C PRO A 180 4.60 -16.67 -25.92
N LEU A 181 5.51 -16.08 -25.13
CA LEU A 181 5.63 -14.63 -24.96
C LEU A 181 5.77 -13.94 -26.31
N SER A 182 6.53 -14.52 -27.25
CA SER A 182 6.67 -13.97 -28.60
C SER A 182 5.31 -13.77 -29.30
N GLU A 183 4.39 -14.71 -29.16
CA GLU A 183 3.04 -14.64 -29.72
C GLU A 183 2.16 -13.64 -28.98
N GLN A 184 2.31 -13.53 -27.66
CA GLN A 184 1.62 -12.50 -26.87
C GLN A 184 2.06 -11.08 -27.25
N LEU A 185 3.37 -10.87 -27.48
CA LEU A 185 3.88 -9.57 -27.93
C LEU A 185 3.40 -9.22 -29.34
N ASP A 186 3.39 -10.19 -30.25
CA ASP A 186 2.91 -10.00 -31.62
C ASP A 186 1.43 -9.58 -31.65
N GLN A 187 0.58 -10.23 -30.84
CA GLN A 187 -0.84 -9.86 -30.70
C GLN A 187 -1.05 -8.45 -30.16
N LEU A 188 -0.18 -7.97 -29.27
CA LEU A 188 -0.24 -6.59 -28.76
C LEU A 188 0.18 -5.58 -29.82
N LEU A 189 1.11 -5.94 -30.69
CA LEU A 189 1.73 -5.08 -31.69
C LEU A 189 0.95 -5.04 -33.01
N ASN A 190 -0.39 -4.96 -32.94
CA ASN A 190 -1.38 -5.03 -34.03
C ASN A 190 -1.01 -4.43 -35.41
N GLN A 191 -0.08 -3.47 -35.50
CA GLN A 191 0.35 -2.80 -36.74
C GLN A 191 1.87 -2.79 -36.98
N ALA A 192 2.67 -3.23 -36.00
CA ALA A 192 4.13 -3.19 -36.07
C ALA A 192 4.68 -4.52 -36.59
N ARG A 193 5.77 -4.48 -37.36
CA ARG A 193 6.48 -5.71 -37.73
C ARG A 193 7.23 -6.25 -36.51
N PHE A 194 6.83 -7.42 -36.02
CA PHE A 194 7.52 -8.12 -34.94
C PHE A 194 8.57 -9.11 -35.49
N VAL A 195 9.71 -9.20 -34.82
CA VAL A 195 10.78 -10.18 -35.13
C VAL A 195 11.29 -10.82 -33.84
N LEU A 196 11.27 -12.15 -33.78
CA LEU A 196 11.93 -12.93 -32.75
C LEU A 196 13.33 -13.34 -33.21
N VAL A 197 14.35 -13.10 -32.39
CA VAL A 197 15.73 -13.55 -32.62
C VAL A 197 16.20 -14.44 -31.47
N GLY A 198 16.61 -15.66 -31.80
CA GLY A 198 17.02 -16.68 -30.82
C GLY A 198 15.91 -17.67 -30.49
N THR A 199 16.21 -18.61 -29.58
CA THR A 199 15.23 -19.57 -29.08
C THR A 199 14.54 -18.99 -27.86
N GLU A 200 13.21 -18.98 -27.89
CA GLU A 200 12.40 -18.49 -26.77
C GLU A 200 12.67 -19.31 -25.50
N ARG A 201 12.91 -18.60 -24.40
CA ARG A 201 13.20 -19.18 -23.07
C ARG A 201 12.14 -18.72 -22.09
N SER A 202 11.88 -19.55 -21.08
CA SER A 202 11.05 -19.17 -19.94
C SER A 202 11.72 -18.01 -19.19
N LEU A 203 10.99 -16.91 -19.03
CA LEU A 203 11.39 -15.74 -18.26
C LEU A 203 10.62 -15.71 -16.94
N SER A 204 11.12 -14.98 -15.94
CA SER A 204 10.38 -14.77 -14.70
C SER A 204 9.10 -13.98 -14.95
N THR A 205 8.06 -14.17 -14.13
CA THR A 205 6.79 -13.44 -14.27
C THR A 205 6.99 -11.92 -14.30
N ALA A 206 7.93 -11.40 -13.50
CA ALA A 206 8.25 -9.97 -13.47
C ALA A 206 8.83 -9.47 -14.80
N VAL A 207 9.75 -10.23 -15.40
CA VAL A 207 10.34 -9.90 -16.71
C VAL A 207 9.29 -10.01 -17.81
N THR A 208 8.47 -11.07 -17.80
CA THR A 208 7.37 -11.27 -18.76
C THR A 208 6.35 -10.14 -18.70
N CYS A 209 5.86 -9.79 -17.50
CA CYS A 209 4.90 -8.70 -17.32
C CYS A 209 5.48 -7.34 -17.72
N LEU A 210 6.77 -7.10 -17.46
CA LEU A 210 7.44 -5.87 -17.86
C LEU A 210 7.51 -5.80 -19.39
N LEU A 211 7.96 -6.86 -20.07
CA LEU A 211 8.03 -6.90 -21.54
C LEU A 211 6.66 -6.68 -22.18
N LEU A 212 5.59 -7.27 -21.63
CA LEU A 212 4.21 -7.04 -22.07
C LEU A 212 3.79 -5.57 -21.91
N ARG A 213 3.98 -4.98 -20.72
CA ARG A 213 3.66 -3.56 -20.46
C ARG A 213 4.47 -2.60 -21.31
N THR A 214 5.75 -2.88 -21.51
CA THR A 214 6.61 -2.09 -22.41
C THR A 214 6.04 -2.14 -23.83
N THR A 215 5.62 -3.32 -24.27
CA THR A 215 5.04 -3.52 -25.61
C THR A 215 3.71 -2.78 -25.79
N GLU A 216 2.83 -2.78 -24.78
CA GLU A 216 1.60 -1.97 -24.80
C GLU A 216 1.90 -0.48 -24.99
N ARG A 217 2.87 0.06 -24.24
CA ARG A 217 3.29 1.46 -24.36
C ARG A 217 3.92 1.77 -25.72
N LEU A 218 4.72 0.86 -26.26
CA LEU A 218 5.27 1.00 -27.60
C LEU A 218 4.17 1.02 -28.67
N ASN A 219 3.12 0.22 -28.49
CA ASN A 219 1.98 0.21 -29.40
C ASN A 219 1.18 1.53 -29.35
N GLU A 220 0.95 2.10 -28.15
CA GLU A 220 0.35 3.44 -28.00
C GLU A 220 1.15 4.53 -28.73
N LEU A 221 2.48 4.38 -28.76
CA LEU A 221 3.39 5.29 -29.46
C LEU A 221 3.48 5.01 -30.97
N LYS A 222 2.63 4.12 -31.52
CA LYS A 222 2.62 3.74 -32.95
C LYS A 222 3.96 3.17 -33.42
N CYS A 223 4.55 2.29 -32.63
CA CYS A 223 5.72 1.52 -33.02
C CYS A 223 5.52 0.87 -34.40
N THR A 224 6.54 0.92 -35.26
CA THR A 224 6.50 0.33 -36.62
C THR A 224 7.26 -0.96 -36.73
N TYR A 225 8.25 -1.16 -35.85
CA TYR A 225 9.09 -2.34 -35.83
C TYR A 225 9.46 -2.66 -34.40
N CYS A 226 9.33 -3.93 -34.01
CA CYS A 226 9.77 -4.41 -32.71
C CYS A 226 10.52 -5.73 -32.86
N ARG A 227 11.60 -5.89 -32.10
CA ARG A 227 12.44 -7.09 -32.10
C ARG A 227 12.70 -7.56 -30.68
N LEU A 228 12.31 -8.79 -30.39
CA LEU A 228 12.67 -9.49 -29.15
C LEU A 228 13.87 -10.39 -29.42
N THR A 229 14.95 -10.22 -28.65
CA THR A 229 16.18 -11.02 -28.78
C THR A 229 16.47 -11.77 -27.49
N TYR A 230 16.61 -13.09 -27.59
CA TYR A 230 17.10 -13.94 -26.49
C TYR A 230 18.62 -14.13 -26.65
N GLY A 231 19.39 -13.36 -25.91
CA GLY A 231 20.86 -13.40 -25.91
C GLY A 231 21.43 -14.53 -25.04
N LEU A 232 22.74 -14.49 -24.78
CA LEU A 232 23.39 -15.46 -23.89
C LEU A 232 23.16 -15.14 -22.40
N GLY A 233 23.14 -13.85 -22.02
CA GLY A 233 23.00 -13.40 -20.63
C GLY A 233 21.84 -12.42 -20.38
N GLU A 234 21.11 -12.04 -21.41
CA GLU A 234 20.05 -11.03 -21.33
C GLU A 234 18.95 -11.30 -22.37
N VAL A 235 17.76 -10.80 -22.09
CA VAL A 235 16.69 -10.62 -23.06
C VAL A 235 16.59 -9.13 -23.39
N SER A 236 16.49 -8.80 -24.67
CA SER A 236 16.35 -7.42 -25.11
C SER A 236 15.15 -7.21 -26.02
N LEU A 237 14.48 -6.08 -25.84
CA LEU A 237 13.36 -5.64 -26.66
C LEU A 237 13.74 -4.32 -27.32
N GLU A 238 13.83 -4.34 -28.64
CA GLU A 238 14.17 -3.18 -29.45
C GLU A 238 12.95 -2.73 -30.24
N ALA A 239 12.70 -1.42 -30.32
CA ALA A 239 11.57 -0.88 -31.04
C ALA A 239 11.92 0.39 -31.82
N LEU A 240 11.26 0.62 -32.97
CA LEU A 240 11.37 1.82 -33.78
C LEU A 240 10.02 2.55 -33.85
N ILE A 241 10.02 3.79 -33.41
CA ILE A 241 8.86 4.68 -33.38
C ILE A 241 9.07 5.79 -34.42
N PRO A 242 8.11 6.08 -35.31
CA PRO A 242 8.21 7.18 -36.25
C PRO A 242 8.36 8.52 -35.54
N ALA A 243 9.29 9.37 -36.00
CA ALA A 243 9.50 10.70 -35.46
C ALA A 243 8.52 11.77 -36.00
N THR A 244 7.48 11.38 -36.75
CA THR A 244 6.58 12.29 -37.49
C THR A 244 5.71 13.20 -36.61
N ALA A 245 5.80 13.10 -35.28
CA ALA A 245 5.18 14.04 -34.34
C ALA A 245 6.19 15.04 -33.74
N VAL A 246 7.37 15.18 -34.37
CA VAL A 246 8.38 16.18 -34.00
C VAL A 246 8.11 17.45 -34.80
N SER A 247 7.59 18.48 -34.13
CA SER A 247 7.60 19.85 -34.67
C SER A 247 9.03 20.24 -35.04
N SER A 248 9.20 20.86 -36.20
CA SER A 248 10.44 21.15 -36.93
C SER A 248 11.55 21.94 -36.21
N ASP A 249 11.43 22.18 -34.90
CA ASP A 249 12.37 22.97 -34.09
C ASP A 249 13.20 22.14 -33.08
N ALA A 250 13.05 20.81 -33.05
CA ALA A 250 13.82 19.97 -32.12
C ALA A 250 15.28 19.81 -32.58
N VAL A 251 16.20 20.30 -31.76
CA VAL A 251 17.65 20.08 -31.88
C VAL A 251 17.92 18.57 -31.95
N LEU A 252 18.89 18.19 -32.81
CA LEU A 252 19.35 16.83 -33.17
C LEU A 252 19.65 15.82 -32.04
N ALA A 253 19.45 16.19 -30.77
CA ALA A 253 19.83 15.40 -29.60
C ALA A 253 18.66 15.03 -28.67
N ASP A 254 17.51 15.73 -28.73
CA ASP A 254 16.47 15.59 -27.69
C ASP A 254 15.28 14.72 -28.14
N VAL A 255 15.05 13.63 -27.41
CA VAL A 255 13.89 12.75 -27.57
C VAL A 255 12.62 13.51 -27.16
N PRO A 256 11.51 13.45 -27.92
CA PRO A 256 10.30 14.19 -27.62
C PRO A 256 9.76 13.96 -26.20
N PRO A 257 9.30 15.00 -25.49
CA PRO A 257 8.92 14.91 -24.06
C PRO A 257 7.81 13.89 -23.78
N TYR A 258 6.87 13.68 -24.70
CA TYR A 258 5.79 12.71 -24.53
C TYR A 258 6.30 11.26 -24.56
N ILE A 259 7.34 10.99 -25.37
CA ILE A 259 8.01 9.69 -25.42
C ILE A 259 8.80 9.49 -24.14
N VAL A 260 9.56 10.51 -23.72
CA VAL A 260 10.30 10.49 -22.46
C VAL A 260 9.37 10.24 -21.27
N ALA A 261 8.21 10.90 -21.21
CA ALA A 261 7.22 10.69 -20.15
C ALA A 261 6.64 9.27 -20.15
N ALA A 262 6.23 8.76 -21.32
CA ALA A 262 5.70 7.40 -21.45
C ALA A 262 6.72 6.34 -21.01
N ILE A 263 7.99 6.54 -21.38
CA ILE A 263 9.09 5.61 -21.14
C ILE A 263 9.64 5.74 -19.70
N ASN A 264 9.72 6.94 -19.14
CA ASN A 264 10.19 7.17 -17.77
C ASN A 264 9.35 6.44 -16.72
N THR A 265 8.05 6.24 -16.96
CA THR A 265 7.19 5.46 -16.06
C THR A 265 7.66 4.01 -15.91
N LEU A 266 8.33 3.46 -16.92
CA LEU A 266 8.87 2.09 -16.92
C LEU A 266 10.29 2.03 -16.35
N GLN A 267 11.01 3.15 -16.31
CA GLN A 267 12.43 3.21 -15.95
C GLN A 267 12.69 2.68 -14.53
N VAL A 268 11.81 2.98 -13.58
CA VAL A 268 11.91 2.48 -12.20
C VAL A 268 11.76 0.95 -12.17
N ALA A 269 10.74 0.41 -12.85
CA ALA A 269 10.51 -1.04 -12.89
C ALA A 269 11.66 -1.79 -13.59
N ILE A 270 12.21 -1.21 -14.66
CA ILE A 270 13.36 -1.76 -15.40
C ILE A 270 14.61 -1.76 -14.53
N ALA A 271 14.89 -0.65 -13.84
CA ALA A 271 16.01 -0.55 -12.92
C ALA A 271 15.88 -1.53 -11.74
N CYS A 272 14.67 -1.73 -11.21
CA CYS A 272 14.40 -2.73 -10.17
C CYS A 272 14.72 -4.17 -10.61
N LEU A 273 14.64 -4.46 -11.91
CA LEU A 273 14.98 -5.76 -12.48
C LEU A 273 16.43 -5.84 -13.00
N GLY A 274 17.25 -4.83 -12.72
CA GLY A 274 18.65 -4.77 -13.16
C GLY A 274 18.82 -4.52 -14.66
N GLY A 275 17.76 -4.08 -15.34
CA GLY A 275 17.78 -3.77 -16.75
C GLY A 275 18.19 -2.33 -17.07
N THR A 276 18.39 -2.06 -18.35
CA THR A 276 18.66 -0.74 -18.90
C THR A 276 17.61 -0.40 -19.96
N LEU A 277 17.32 0.89 -20.06
CA LEU A 277 16.41 1.43 -21.06
C LEU A 277 17.08 2.63 -21.71
N GLN A 278 17.26 2.55 -23.01
CA GLN A 278 17.96 3.57 -23.79
C GLN A 278 17.08 4.01 -24.95
N THR A 279 17.13 5.30 -25.26
CA THR A 279 16.41 5.89 -26.38
C THR A 279 17.37 6.69 -27.25
N TYR A 280 17.28 6.51 -28.56
CA TYR A 280 18.18 7.12 -29.54
C TYR A 280 17.37 7.66 -30.72
N ILE A 281 17.76 8.81 -31.25
CA ILE A 281 17.21 9.32 -32.53
C ILE A 281 18.10 8.81 -33.65
N GLY A 282 17.52 8.19 -34.68
CA GLY A 282 18.26 7.70 -35.83
C GLY A 282 18.90 8.83 -36.64
N THR A 283 19.98 8.55 -37.36
CA THR A 283 20.76 9.53 -38.15
C THR A 283 19.95 10.31 -39.19
N ASN A 284 18.87 9.72 -39.71
CA ASN A 284 17.96 10.37 -40.66
C ASN A 284 16.76 11.08 -39.99
N GLN A 285 16.76 11.24 -38.66
CA GLN A 285 15.72 11.89 -37.83
C GLN A 285 14.29 11.37 -37.96
N ASN A 286 14.03 10.36 -38.78
CA ASN A 286 12.68 9.88 -39.07
C ASN A 286 12.18 8.78 -38.11
N ALA A 287 13.04 8.26 -37.23
CA ALA A 287 12.66 7.23 -36.27
C ALA A 287 13.45 7.34 -34.96
N ILE A 288 12.77 7.01 -33.87
CA ILE A 288 13.28 6.92 -32.51
C ILE A 288 13.41 5.44 -32.17
N ARG A 289 14.62 5.03 -31.80
CA ARG A 289 14.94 3.68 -31.37
C ARG A 289 14.87 3.60 -29.87
N VAL A 290 14.07 2.66 -29.36
CA VAL A 290 13.98 2.30 -27.94
C VAL A 290 14.64 0.95 -27.77
N LEU A 291 15.57 0.83 -26.84
CA LEU A 291 16.25 -0.42 -26.50
C LEU A 291 16.08 -0.69 -25.01
N LEU A 292 15.35 -1.75 -24.69
CA LEU A 292 15.24 -2.34 -23.36
C LEU A 292 16.16 -3.56 -23.30
N GLN A 293 17.04 -3.62 -22.31
CA GLN A 293 17.83 -4.83 -22.00
C GLN A 293 17.54 -5.25 -20.57
N LEU A 294 17.24 -6.53 -20.37
CA LEU A 294 17.00 -7.12 -19.07
C LEU A 294 17.95 -8.32 -18.93
N PRO A 295 18.81 -8.36 -17.90
CA PRO A 295 19.61 -9.55 -17.66
C PRO A 295 18.67 -10.74 -17.42
N TYR A 296 19.10 -11.94 -17.79
CA TYR A 296 18.46 -13.12 -17.22
C TYR A 296 18.71 -13.06 -15.72
N LEU A 297 17.66 -12.73 -14.97
CA LEU A 297 17.67 -12.95 -13.52
C LEU A 297 17.96 -14.44 -13.35
N SER A 298 19.16 -14.78 -12.89
CA SER A 298 19.57 -16.15 -12.73
C SER A 298 18.46 -16.93 -12.01
N PRO A 299 17.91 -18.00 -12.60
CA PRO A 299 17.10 -18.90 -11.81
C PRO A 299 18.04 -19.45 -10.74
N LEU A 300 17.65 -19.32 -9.47
CA LEU A 300 18.40 -19.62 -8.23
C LEU A 300 19.09 -18.42 -7.56
N SER A 301 18.29 -17.64 -6.82
CA SER A 301 18.65 -17.35 -5.43
C SER A 301 17.71 -18.20 -4.56
N GLU A 302 18.16 -19.36 -4.09
CA GLU A 302 17.37 -20.27 -3.22
C GLU A 302 17.00 -19.66 -1.86
N LEU A 303 17.53 -18.48 -1.54
CA LEU A 303 17.31 -17.79 -0.27
C LEU A 303 15.94 -17.11 -0.24
N ARG A 304 15.02 -17.78 0.46
CA ARG A 304 13.68 -17.31 0.78
C ARG A 304 13.72 -16.54 2.11
N LEU A 305 12.91 -15.50 2.22
CA LEU A 305 12.73 -14.72 3.45
C LEU A 305 11.25 -14.46 3.67
N ARG A 306 10.78 -14.57 4.91
CA ARG A 306 9.47 -14.07 5.33
C ARG A 306 9.67 -12.74 6.04
N VAL A 307 8.91 -11.72 5.66
CA VAL A 307 8.91 -10.42 6.33
C VAL A 307 7.56 -10.24 7.00
N GLN A 308 7.55 -10.13 8.33
CA GLN A 308 6.34 -9.94 9.13
C GLN A 308 6.65 -9.00 10.29
N CYS A 309 6.43 -7.70 10.07
CA CYS A 309 6.56 -6.66 11.07
C CYS A 309 5.17 -6.16 11.49
N GLU A 310 5.00 -5.81 12.77
CA GLU A 310 3.80 -5.13 13.28
C GLU A 310 3.69 -3.72 12.70
N SER A 311 4.83 -3.02 12.56
CA SER A 311 4.87 -1.70 11.93
C SER A 311 4.69 -1.80 10.41
N PRO A 312 3.64 -1.20 9.82
CA PRO A 312 3.44 -1.19 8.36
C PRO A 312 4.59 -0.53 7.60
N VAL A 313 5.25 0.45 8.22
CA VAL A 313 6.39 1.15 7.64
C VAL A 313 7.60 0.22 7.55
N LEU A 314 7.87 -0.55 8.61
CA LEU A 314 8.97 -1.52 8.62
C LEU A 314 8.68 -2.70 7.71
N GLN A 315 7.43 -3.16 7.67
CA GLN A 315 6.98 -4.20 6.75
C GLN A 315 7.33 -3.82 5.31
N VAL A 316 6.97 -2.62 4.87
CA VAL A 316 7.27 -2.13 3.51
C VAL A 316 8.78 -1.96 3.30
N ALA A 317 9.49 -1.33 4.24
CA ALA A 317 10.91 -1.05 4.12
C ALA A 317 11.75 -2.34 3.98
N PHE A 318 11.53 -3.33 4.85
CA PHE A 318 12.28 -4.58 4.80
C PHE A 318 11.86 -5.49 3.64
N THR A 319 10.61 -5.42 3.20
CA THR A 319 10.17 -6.11 1.97
C THR A 319 10.92 -5.55 0.75
N GLN A 320 11.03 -4.23 0.64
CA GLN A 320 11.81 -3.59 -0.42
C GLN A 320 13.31 -3.91 -0.32
N LEU A 321 13.87 -3.86 0.89
CA LEU A 321 15.29 -4.16 1.11
C LEU A 321 15.62 -5.62 0.77
N ALA A 322 14.71 -6.57 1.06
CA ALA A 322 14.85 -7.97 0.70
C ALA A 322 14.88 -8.16 -0.83
N HIS A 323 14.03 -7.44 -1.57
CA HIS A 323 14.08 -7.44 -3.04
C HIS A 323 15.39 -6.86 -3.57
N LEU A 324 15.87 -5.74 -3.02
CA LEU A 324 17.17 -5.16 -3.38
C LEU A 324 18.35 -6.09 -3.03
N ALA A 325 18.19 -6.94 -2.03
CA ALA A 325 19.15 -7.98 -1.64
C ALA A 325 19.07 -9.24 -2.54
N GLY A 326 18.17 -9.26 -3.54
CA GLY A 326 17.95 -10.41 -4.40
C GLY A 326 17.34 -11.62 -3.67
N LEU A 327 16.61 -11.40 -2.59
CA LEU A 327 15.90 -12.42 -1.81
C LEU A 327 14.47 -12.60 -2.32
N THR A 328 13.94 -13.82 -2.18
CA THR A 328 12.53 -14.11 -2.52
C THR A 328 11.64 -13.96 -1.28
N VAL A 329 10.80 -12.93 -1.25
CA VAL A 329 9.85 -12.72 -0.14
C VAL A 329 8.66 -13.67 -0.26
N CYS A 330 8.45 -14.49 0.76
CA CYS A 330 7.41 -15.53 0.77
C CYS A 330 6.28 -15.17 1.76
N SER A 331 5.04 -15.52 1.40
CA SER A 331 3.86 -15.38 2.27
C SER A 331 3.44 -16.69 2.94
N ALA A 332 3.95 -17.83 2.48
CA ALA A 332 3.63 -19.15 3.03
C ALA A 332 4.31 -19.36 4.40
N ILE A 333 3.59 -20.00 5.32
CA ILE A 333 4.10 -20.37 6.64
C ILE A 333 4.92 -21.66 6.50
N ASP A 334 6.20 -21.50 6.16
CA ASP A 334 7.21 -22.56 6.14
C ASP A 334 8.20 -22.31 7.28
N ALA A 335 8.41 -23.32 8.13
CA ALA A 335 9.31 -23.24 9.28
C ALA A 335 10.80 -23.30 8.88
N ALA A 336 11.09 -23.75 7.65
CA ALA A 336 12.44 -23.79 7.08
C ALA A 336 12.85 -22.48 6.40
N VAL A 337 11.99 -21.46 6.43
CA VAL A 337 12.26 -20.14 5.83
C VAL A 337 12.48 -19.12 6.96
N PRO A 338 13.61 -18.39 6.95
CA PRO A 338 13.87 -17.38 7.96
C PRO A 338 12.78 -16.31 8.04
N LEU A 339 12.47 -15.87 9.26
CA LEU A 339 11.46 -14.87 9.56
C LEU A 339 12.12 -13.57 10.04
N LEU A 340 11.94 -12.49 9.29
CA LEU A 340 12.30 -11.13 9.69
C LEU A 340 11.11 -10.46 10.35
N THR A 341 11.28 -10.03 11.61
CA THR A 341 10.21 -9.42 12.40
C THR A 341 10.72 -8.42 13.44
N ASP A 342 9.88 -7.44 13.76
CA ASP A 342 10.04 -6.49 14.87
C ASP A 342 9.23 -6.86 16.12
N THR A 343 8.48 -7.97 16.07
CA THR A 343 7.58 -8.42 17.13
C THR A 343 7.58 -9.94 17.26
N LEU A 344 7.72 -10.43 18.49
CA LEU A 344 7.73 -11.86 18.78
C LEU A 344 6.72 -12.16 19.87
N VAL A 345 5.83 -13.12 19.60
CA VAL A 345 4.85 -13.64 20.56
C VAL A 345 5.19 -15.10 20.82
N GLY A 346 5.58 -15.44 22.07
CA GLY A 346 5.95 -16.81 22.46
C GLY A 346 7.43 -17.16 22.23
N GLN A 347 7.77 -18.45 22.15
CA GLN A 347 9.13 -18.90 21.87
C GLN A 347 9.46 -18.74 20.37
N PRO A 348 10.56 -18.05 20.02
CA PRO A 348 10.90 -17.81 18.63
C PRO A 348 11.31 -19.11 17.93
N PRO A 349 10.91 -19.33 16.65
CA PRO A 349 11.47 -20.39 15.84
C PRO A 349 12.99 -20.18 15.62
N PRO A 350 13.75 -21.24 15.28
CA PRO A 350 15.22 -21.20 15.23
C PRO A 350 15.80 -20.31 14.14
N GLN A 351 14.99 -19.76 13.23
CA GLN A 351 15.44 -18.96 12.09
C GLN A 351 14.84 -17.54 12.11
N VAL A 352 14.89 -16.87 13.27
CA VAL A 352 14.35 -15.50 13.41
C VAL A 352 15.45 -14.45 13.26
N LEU A 353 15.22 -13.49 12.36
CA LEU A 353 15.95 -12.23 12.24
C LEU A 353 15.14 -11.14 12.96
N TRP A 354 15.61 -10.69 14.11
CA TRP A 354 14.96 -9.67 14.93
C TRP A 354 15.38 -8.25 14.50
N VAL A 355 14.41 -7.40 14.18
CA VAL A 355 14.61 -5.98 13.94
C VAL A 355 14.72 -5.25 15.28
N ALA A 356 15.92 -4.83 15.64
CA ALA A 356 16.16 -3.98 16.80
C ALA A 356 15.70 -2.55 16.51
N ILE A 357 14.64 -2.14 17.22
CA ILE A 357 14.12 -0.78 17.23
C ILE A 357 14.50 -0.15 18.58
N GLY A 358 15.34 0.89 18.55
CA GLY A 358 15.79 1.55 19.77
C GLY A 358 16.66 0.67 20.66
N ASN A 359 16.58 0.89 21.98
CA ASN A 359 17.41 0.20 22.97
C ASN A 359 16.76 -1.07 23.54
N GLN A 360 15.83 -1.68 22.81
CA GLN A 360 15.13 -2.88 23.27
C GLN A 360 16.09 -4.09 23.34
N PRO A 361 16.09 -4.85 24.45
CA PRO A 361 16.87 -6.06 24.54
C PRO A 361 16.33 -7.11 23.56
N ALA A 362 17.24 -7.75 22.83
CA ALA A 362 16.87 -8.78 21.88
C ALA A 362 16.24 -10.00 22.58
N PRO A 363 15.15 -10.58 22.06
CA PRO A 363 14.54 -11.78 22.62
C PRO A 363 15.53 -12.97 22.64
N LYS A 364 15.44 -13.83 23.67
CA LYS A 364 16.26 -15.05 23.73
C LYS A 364 15.81 -16.04 22.67
N GLY A 365 16.75 -16.65 21.95
CA GLY A 365 16.48 -17.69 20.95
C GLY A 365 16.34 -17.20 19.50
N ILE A 366 16.66 -15.94 19.22
CA ILE A 366 16.76 -15.43 17.84
C ILE A 366 18.07 -15.90 17.18
N ALA A 367 18.08 -15.95 15.85
CA ALA A 367 19.24 -16.35 15.07
C ALA A 367 20.04 -15.15 14.54
N ALA A 368 19.38 -14.01 14.30
CA ALA A 368 20.09 -12.77 13.98
C ALA A 368 19.43 -11.54 14.57
N ARG A 369 20.23 -10.52 14.83
CA ARG A 369 19.77 -9.17 15.18
C ARG A 369 20.18 -8.20 14.07
N ILE A 370 19.20 -7.46 13.56
CA ILE A 370 19.38 -6.45 12.50
C ILE A 370 18.84 -5.11 13.00
N ASP A 371 19.34 -4.00 12.48
CA ASP A 371 18.82 -2.66 12.78
C ASP A 371 18.45 -1.91 11.49
N LEU A 372 17.93 -0.69 11.64
CA LEU A 372 17.50 0.12 10.50
C LEU A 372 18.66 0.64 9.60
N SER A 373 19.92 0.40 9.99
CA SER A 373 21.10 0.78 9.21
C SER A 373 21.61 -0.33 8.31
N ILE A 374 21.02 -1.53 8.37
CA ILE A 374 21.42 -2.68 7.56
C ILE A 374 21.29 -2.39 6.06
N THR A 375 22.32 -2.77 5.30
CA THR A 375 22.34 -2.66 3.83
C THR A 375 21.77 -3.91 3.16
N SER A 376 21.42 -3.83 1.88
CA SER A 376 20.92 -4.99 1.13
C SER A 376 21.92 -6.15 1.06
N ALA A 377 23.23 -5.86 0.95
CA ALA A 377 24.28 -6.89 0.96
C ALA A 377 24.36 -7.60 2.32
N GLN A 378 24.32 -6.85 3.42
CA GLN A 378 24.33 -7.40 4.78
C GLN A 378 23.06 -8.18 5.10
N LEU A 379 21.90 -7.72 4.60
CA LEU A 379 20.65 -8.46 4.75
C LEU A 379 20.72 -9.82 4.04
N ARG A 380 21.29 -9.88 2.83
CA ARG A 380 21.47 -11.15 2.11
C ARG A 380 22.34 -12.12 2.89
N GLU A 381 23.47 -11.63 3.40
CA GLU A 381 24.42 -12.41 4.21
C GLU A 381 23.76 -12.93 5.50
N ALA A 382 23.02 -12.08 6.21
CA ALA A 382 22.31 -12.48 7.42
C ALA A 382 21.29 -13.59 7.16
N VAL A 383 20.54 -13.49 6.06
CA VAL A 383 19.54 -14.50 5.68
C VAL A 383 20.19 -15.82 5.27
N ASP A 384 21.32 -15.78 4.56
CA ASP A 384 22.08 -16.98 4.19
C ASP A 384 22.61 -17.73 5.41
N VAL A 385 23.25 -17.02 6.34
CA VAL A 385 23.77 -17.60 7.59
C VAL A 385 22.65 -18.22 8.42
N VAL A 386 21.53 -17.52 8.57
CA VAL A 386 20.39 -18.02 9.37
C VAL A 386 19.68 -19.20 8.68
N ALA A 387 19.55 -19.19 7.36
CA ALA A 387 18.98 -20.31 6.61
C ALA A 387 19.81 -21.60 6.76
N GLN A 388 21.14 -21.47 6.92
CA GLN A 388 22.05 -22.58 7.19
C GLN A 388 22.11 -22.99 8.67
N GLY A 389 21.28 -22.39 9.54
CA GLY A 389 21.23 -22.66 10.97
C GLY A 389 22.32 -21.97 11.80
N GLY A 390 23.04 -21.02 11.20
CA GLY A 390 24.02 -20.18 11.88
C GLY A 390 23.38 -19.02 12.65
N SER A 391 24.22 -18.22 13.31
CA SER A 391 23.82 -17.01 14.00
C SER A 391 24.57 -15.79 13.48
N TRP A 392 23.87 -14.67 13.33
CA TRP A 392 24.43 -13.45 12.71
C TRP A 392 24.22 -12.22 13.61
N ASN A 393 25.32 -11.58 14.02
CA ASN A 393 25.32 -10.31 14.75
C ASN A 393 24.41 -10.28 16.00
N LEU A 394 24.44 -11.35 16.82
CA LEU A 394 23.62 -11.47 18.03
C LEU A 394 24.09 -10.58 19.19
N GLU A 395 25.36 -10.18 19.18
CA GLU A 395 25.87 -9.24 20.17
C GLU A 395 25.26 -7.87 19.90
N PRO A 396 24.80 -7.14 20.94
CA PRO A 396 24.45 -5.74 20.75
C PRO A 396 25.69 -5.05 20.16
N VAL A 397 25.56 -4.40 19.00
CA VAL A 397 26.50 -3.36 18.60
C VAL A 397 26.62 -2.49 19.83
N ALA A 398 27.77 -2.52 20.51
CA ALA A 398 27.95 -1.81 21.75
C ALA A 398 27.41 -0.40 21.50
N ASN A 399 26.34 -0.03 22.21
CA ASN A 399 25.76 1.30 22.14
C ASN A 399 26.83 2.20 22.75
N ARG A 400 27.89 2.46 21.99
CA ARG A 400 28.88 3.47 22.28
C ARG A 400 28.09 4.74 22.10
N GLN A 401 27.39 5.14 23.16
CA GLN A 401 26.94 6.50 23.31
C GLN A 401 28.14 7.34 22.89
N PRO A 402 28.04 8.10 21.78
CA PRO A 402 29.11 8.99 21.41
C PRO A 402 29.36 9.84 22.65
N HIS A 403 30.62 9.96 23.07
CA HIS A 403 31.00 10.79 24.21
C HIS A 403 30.77 12.26 23.85
N LEU A 404 29.50 12.65 23.90
CA LEU A 404 29.06 14.03 23.83
C LEU A 404 29.40 14.66 25.17
N SER A 405 30.00 15.85 25.14
CA SER A 405 30.16 16.65 26.36
C SER A 405 28.78 17.05 26.90
N GLU A 406 28.69 17.42 28.18
CA GLU A 406 27.44 17.93 28.77
C GLU A 406 26.83 19.04 27.92
N ARG A 407 27.67 19.93 27.40
CA ARG A 407 27.23 21.03 26.53
C ARG A 407 26.71 20.57 25.17
N GLU A 408 27.28 19.52 24.60
CA GLU A 408 26.82 18.94 23.34
C GLU A 408 25.51 18.16 23.52
N GLN A 409 25.32 17.51 24.67
CA GLN A 409 24.06 16.85 25.03
C GLN A 409 22.94 17.88 25.21
N GLU A 410 23.22 18.98 25.93
CA GLU A 410 22.28 20.08 26.13
C GLU A 410 21.88 20.73 24.80
N ILE A 411 22.85 20.98 23.91
CA ILE A 411 22.58 21.52 22.57
C ILE A 411 21.78 20.53 21.72
N LEU A 412 22.07 19.23 21.78
CA LEU A 412 21.31 18.21 21.07
C LEU A 412 19.86 18.13 21.55
N ALA A 413 19.60 18.30 22.86
CA ALA A 413 18.25 18.35 23.42
C ALA A 413 17.48 19.61 22.96
N LEU A 414 18.13 20.78 22.94
CA LEU A 414 17.50 22.02 22.45
C LEU A 414 17.24 21.99 20.94
N LEU A 415 18.13 21.35 20.16
CA LEU A 415 17.88 21.08 18.75
C LEU A 415 16.65 20.18 18.54
N ALA A 416 16.43 19.19 19.42
CA ALA A 416 15.28 18.31 19.36
C ALA A 416 13.95 19.04 19.64
N GLN A 417 13.99 20.16 20.38
CA GLN A 417 12.86 21.05 20.59
C GLN A 417 12.60 22.00 19.39
N GLY A 418 13.39 21.91 18.32
CA GLY A 418 13.24 22.72 17.12
C GLY A 418 13.81 24.14 17.24
N LEU A 419 14.60 24.42 18.28
CA LEU A 419 15.20 25.75 18.50
C LEU A 419 16.27 26.05 17.44
N ARG A 420 16.31 27.31 16.99
CA ARG A 420 17.35 27.79 16.07
C ARG A 420 18.61 28.17 16.84
N ASP A 421 19.75 28.21 16.16
CA ASP A 421 21.07 28.47 16.77
C ASP A 421 21.08 29.78 17.62
N ARG A 422 20.33 30.80 17.19
CA ARG A 422 20.11 32.06 17.92
C ARG A 422 19.30 31.89 19.20
N ASP A 423 18.25 31.08 19.16
CA ASP A 423 17.37 30.82 20.30
C ASP A 423 18.13 30.00 21.36
N ILE A 424 18.92 29.01 20.91
CA ILE A 424 19.83 28.23 21.74
C ILE A 424 20.90 29.14 22.37
N ALA A 425 21.48 30.05 21.60
CA ALA A 425 22.49 31.00 22.08
C ALA A 425 21.95 31.88 23.21
N ASN A 426 20.72 32.38 23.07
CA ASN A 426 20.04 33.18 24.09
C ASN A 426 19.74 32.36 25.36
N GLN A 427 19.21 31.15 25.20
CA GLN A 427 18.82 30.30 26.33
C GLN A 427 20.03 29.81 27.13
N LEU A 428 21.15 29.57 26.44
CA LEU A 428 22.38 29.07 27.03
C LEU A 428 23.38 30.17 27.39
N TYR A 429 23.01 31.45 27.23
CA TYR A 429 23.82 32.64 27.48
C TYR A 429 25.23 32.57 26.83
N ILE A 430 25.30 32.15 25.57
CA ILE A 430 26.54 32.04 24.78
C ILE A 430 26.40 32.65 23.39
N SER A 431 27.51 32.83 22.66
CA SER A 431 27.44 33.34 21.28
C SER A 431 26.89 32.31 20.29
N GLU A 432 26.20 32.76 19.24
CA GLU A 432 25.76 31.89 18.12
C GLU A 432 26.91 31.12 17.48
N ARG A 433 28.11 31.72 17.47
CA ARG A 433 29.33 31.07 16.97
C ARG A 433 29.72 29.86 17.81
N THR A 434 29.58 29.97 19.13
CA THR A 434 29.82 28.88 20.09
C THR A 434 28.79 27.77 19.92
N VAL A 435 27.52 28.11 19.69
CA VAL A 435 26.48 27.13 19.37
C VAL A 435 26.82 26.37 18.09
N LYS A 436 27.14 27.06 16.99
CA LYS A 436 27.52 26.42 15.72
C LYS A 436 28.72 25.48 15.86
N PHE A 437 29.70 25.85 16.68
CA PHE A 437 30.85 25.00 16.99
C PHE A 437 30.41 23.68 17.63
N HIS A 438 29.59 23.73 18.68
CA HIS A 438 29.07 22.53 19.33
C HIS A 438 28.14 21.73 18.42
N VAL A 439 27.30 22.37 17.60
CA VAL A 439 26.47 21.67 16.59
C VAL A 439 27.35 20.90 15.61
N ASN A 440 28.45 21.48 15.12
CA ASN A 440 29.37 20.77 14.23
C ASN A 440 30.07 19.59 14.93
N ASN A 441 30.42 19.74 16.21
CA ASN A 441 30.97 18.63 16.98
C ASN A 441 29.94 17.51 17.19
N VAL A 442 28.68 17.85 17.49
CA VAL A 442 27.58 16.90 17.56
C VAL A 442 27.42 16.18 16.22
N LEU A 443 27.34 16.90 15.11
CA LEU A 443 27.26 16.31 13.77
C LEU A 443 28.40 15.33 13.51
N THR A 444 29.63 15.73 13.81
CA THR A 444 30.82 14.90 13.62
C THR A 444 30.78 13.65 14.50
N LYS A 445 30.49 13.80 15.80
CA LYS A 445 30.41 12.69 16.76
C LYS A 445 29.26 11.73 16.49
N LEU A 446 28.15 12.23 15.94
CA LEU A 446 27.01 11.42 15.49
C LEU A 446 27.17 10.91 14.04
N ASN A 447 28.30 11.20 13.39
CA ASN A 447 28.60 10.91 11.98
C ASN A 447 27.51 11.38 11.00
N ALA A 448 26.85 12.49 11.33
CA ALA A 448 25.75 13.09 10.61
C ALA A 448 26.21 14.30 9.76
N ARG A 449 25.62 14.47 8.58
CA ARG A 449 25.88 15.59 7.66
C ARG A 449 24.94 16.77 7.88
N THR A 450 23.78 16.53 8.48
CA THR A 450 22.76 17.56 8.72
C THR A 450 22.23 17.46 10.15
N ARG A 451 21.75 18.59 10.69
CA ARG A 451 21.11 18.64 12.02
C ARG A 451 19.94 17.66 12.13
N PHE A 452 19.18 17.49 11.04
CA PHE A 452 18.10 16.52 10.96
C PHE A 452 18.62 15.08 11.05
N GLN A 453 19.71 14.74 10.35
CA GLN A 453 20.32 13.41 10.42
C GLN A 453 20.89 13.12 11.81
N ALA A 454 21.46 14.13 12.49
CA ALA A 454 21.90 14.00 13.88
C ALA A 454 20.74 13.71 14.83
N LEU A 455 19.65 14.47 14.72
CA LEU A 455 18.43 14.25 15.52
C LEU A 455 17.85 12.86 15.24
N TYR A 456 17.69 12.49 13.97
CA TYR A 456 17.20 11.17 13.59
C TYR A 456 18.03 10.04 14.21
N ARG A 457 19.37 10.12 14.15
CA ARG A 457 20.26 9.12 14.77
C ARG A 457 20.17 9.14 16.29
N ALA A 458 20.09 10.31 16.91
CA ALA A 458 19.96 10.43 18.35
C ALA A 458 18.63 9.84 18.86
N THR A 459 17.53 10.07 18.14
CA THR A 459 16.21 9.49 18.43
C THR A 459 16.22 7.97 18.22
N LEU A 460 16.73 7.48 17.09
CA LEU A 460 16.79 6.04 16.81
C LEU A 460 17.60 5.26 17.83
N ASN A 461 18.69 5.83 18.35
CA ASN A 461 19.58 5.16 19.30
C ASN A 461 19.25 5.47 20.77
N GLY A 462 18.18 6.24 21.03
CA GLY A 462 17.77 6.62 22.38
C GLY A 462 18.79 7.51 23.12
N TRP A 463 19.58 8.30 22.39
CA TRP A 463 20.54 9.24 22.98
C TRP A 463 19.91 10.55 23.44
N LEU A 464 18.66 10.81 23.04
CA LEU A 464 17.82 11.84 23.63
C LEU A 464 17.10 11.21 24.83
N GLY A 465 17.45 11.63 26.05
CA GLY A 465 16.69 11.27 27.25
C GLY A 465 15.21 11.60 27.06
N THR A 466 14.33 10.77 27.63
CA THR A 466 12.87 10.92 27.53
C THR A 466 12.44 12.38 27.72
N ILE A 467 12.09 13.04 26.62
CA ILE A 467 11.44 14.34 26.65
C ILE A 467 9.99 14.05 27.02
N SER A 468 9.67 14.10 28.32
CA SER A 468 8.27 14.15 28.74
C SER A 468 7.62 15.40 28.14
N PRO A 469 6.38 15.29 27.62
CA PRO A 469 5.65 16.42 27.07
C PRO A 469 5.37 17.52 28.10
#